data_AF-A0A2B7ZXT5-F1
#
_entry.id   AF-A0A2B7ZXT5-F1
#
_cell.length_a   1.000
_cell.length_b   1.000
_cell.length_c   1.000
_cell.angle_alpha   90.00
_cell.angle_beta   90.00
_cell.angle_gamma   90.00
#
_symmetry.space_group_name_H-M   'P 1'
#
loop_
_entity.id
_entity.type
_entity.pdbx_description
1 polymer ?
#
loop_
_entity_poly.entity_id
_entity_poly.type
_entity_poly.pdbx_seq_one_letter_code
_entity_poly.pdbx_strand_id
1 'polypeptide(L)'
;MQKGSQVCNFRFLCYLTETKVGGKDTECRPTLELTPALLKGQINSNSSAERIEDFFTKNNFSASQKMRTACLFAETKSNNFTANIKQATLDRL
;
A
#
# COMPACT_ATOMS: atom_id res chain seq x y z
N MET A 1 -3.67 10.92 -31.76
CA MET A 1 -3.19 11.20 -30.38
C MET A 1 -3.36 9.94 -29.56
N GLN A 2 -2.29 9.16 -29.37
CA GLN A 2 -2.32 7.97 -28.52
C GLN A 2 -2.32 8.42 -27.06
N LYS A 3 -3.42 8.15 -26.33
CA LYS A 3 -3.45 8.26 -24.88
C LYS A 3 -2.50 7.20 -24.32
N GLY A 4 -1.32 7.62 -23.86
CA GLY A 4 -0.39 6.74 -23.16
C GLY A 4 -1.07 6.19 -21.91
N SER A 5 -1.51 4.94 -21.97
CA SER A 5 -1.92 4.20 -20.79
C SER A 5 -0.66 3.94 -19.97
N GLN A 6 -0.46 4.70 -18.89
CA GLN A 6 0.54 4.33 -17.89
C GLN A 6 0.02 3.10 -17.17
N VAL A 7 0.59 1.95 -17.53
CA VAL A 7 0.34 0.68 -16.85
C VAL A 7 1.16 0.68 -15.58
N CYS A 8 0.50 0.81 -14.45
CA CYS A 8 1.09 0.54 -13.14
C CYS A 8 1.11 -0.99 -12.96
N ASN A 9 2.28 -1.57 -12.60
CA ASN A 9 2.44 -3.02 -12.47
C ASN A 9 3.41 -3.35 -11.31
N PHE A 10 2.87 -3.53 -10.11
CA PHE A 10 3.52 -4.03 -8.91
C PHE A 10 2.91 -5.39 -8.55
N ARG A 11 3.71 -6.45 -8.70
CA ARG A 11 3.32 -7.81 -8.35
C ARG A 11 4.12 -8.27 -7.14
N PHE A 12 3.42 -8.59 -6.05
CA PHE A 12 4.00 -9.21 -4.86
C PHE A 12 3.41 -10.62 -4.71
N LEU A 13 4.25 -11.64 -4.65
CA LEU A 13 3.81 -13.04 -4.53
C LEU A 13 4.32 -13.63 -3.22
N CYS A 14 3.41 -14.12 -2.38
CA CYS A 14 3.78 -14.99 -1.26
C CYS A 14 3.79 -16.44 -1.73
N TYR A 15 4.96 -17.07 -1.71
CA TYR A 15 5.16 -18.48 -2.12
C TYR A 15 5.13 -19.46 -0.95
N LEU A 16 4.65 -19.05 0.23
CA LEU A 16 4.57 -19.96 1.38
C LEU A 16 3.36 -20.88 1.21
N THR A 17 3.64 -22.18 1.03
CA THR A 17 2.64 -23.21 0.73
C THR A 17 2.01 -23.84 1.96
N GLU A 18 2.64 -23.70 3.14
CA GLU A 18 2.15 -24.22 4.43
C GLU A 18 2.44 -23.23 5.56
N THR A 19 1.49 -22.36 5.86
CA THR A 19 1.60 -21.40 6.96
C THR A 19 0.75 -21.86 8.13
N LYS A 20 1.32 -22.69 9.01
CA LYS A 20 0.72 -23.02 10.32
C LYS A 20 1.43 -22.24 11.42
N VAL A 21 0.67 -21.45 12.19
CA VAL A 21 1.17 -20.77 13.40
C VAL A 21 0.43 -21.36 14.59
N GLY A 22 1.17 -22.01 15.51
CA GLY A 22 0.57 -22.66 16.68
C GLY A 22 -0.43 -23.79 16.31
N GLY A 23 -0.18 -24.52 15.22
CA GLY A 23 -1.04 -25.60 14.74
C GLY A 23 -2.30 -25.17 13.99
N LYS A 24 -2.52 -23.86 13.81
CA LYS A 24 -3.66 -23.31 13.04
C LYS A 24 -3.21 -22.88 11.66
N ASP A 25 -3.97 -23.28 10.64
CA ASP A 25 -3.78 -22.80 9.28
C ASP A 25 -3.97 -21.27 9.26
N THR A 26 -3.00 -20.60 8.66
CA THR A 26 -2.94 -19.15 8.51
C THR A 26 -2.79 -18.85 7.03
N GLU A 27 -3.53 -17.89 6.51
CA GLU A 27 -3.39 -17.46 5.12
C GLU A 27 -2.16 -16.55 4.98
N CYS A 28 -1.25 -16.82 4.04
CA CYS A 28 -0.19 -15.87 3.74
C CYS A 28 -0.73 -14.69 2.94
N ARG A 29 -0.91 -13.54 3.58
CA ARG A 29 -1.23 -12.27 2.91
C ARG A 29 -0.04 -11.33 2.90
N PRO A 30 0.60 -11.06 1.75
CA PRO A 30 1.73 -10.16 1.70
C PRO A 30 1.31 -8.74 2.10
N THR A 31 2.18 -8.06 2.84
CA THR A 31 2.00 -6.66 3.23
C THR A 31 3.21 -5.85 2.77
N LEU A 32 2.97 -4.81 1.97
CA LEU A 32 3.97 -3.82 1.60
C LEU A 32 3.93 -2.66 2.60
N GLU A 33 5.05 -2.38 3.26
CA GLU A 33 5.19 -1.27 4.20
C GLU A 33 6.04 -0.16 3.58
N LEU A 34 5.43 1.00 3.35
CA LEU A 34 6.11 2.22 2.92
C LEU A 34 6.20 3.17 4.10
N THR A 35 7.42 3.33 4.63
CA THR A 35 7.68 4.09 5.87
C THR A 35 8.59 5.30 5.66
N PRO A 36 8.16 6.33 4.92
CA PRO A 36 8.91 7.57 4.82
C PRO A 36 8.87 8.37 6.13
N ALA A 37 10.01 8.91 6.53
CA ALA A 37 10.16 9.64 7.79
C ALA A 37 9.33 10.94 7.87
N LEU A 38 9.05 11.55 6.71
CA LEU A 38 8.43 12.87 6.61
C LEU A 38 6.89 12.84 6.55
N LEU A 39 6.27 11.66 6.43
CA LEU A 39 4.82 11.57 6.43
C LEU A 39 4.24 11.81 7.82
N LYS A 40 3.02 12.31 7.86
CA LYS A 40 2.22 12.51 9.07
C LYS A 40 1.03 11.56 9.03
N GLY A 41 0.99 10.63 9.97
CA GLY A 41 -0.09 9.65 10.10
C GLY A 41 0.07 8.42 9.21
N GLN A 42 -1.05 7.75 8.91
CA GLN A 42 -1.06 6.50 8.14
C GLN A 42 -2.34 6.27 7.32
N ILE A 43 -2.18 5.62 6.17
CA ILE A 43 -3.25 5.06 5.33
C ILE A 43 -2.86 3.66 4.85
N ASN A 44 -3.84 2.89 4.41
CA ASN A 44 -3.62 1.62 3.74
C ASN A 44 -4.56 1.44 2.55
N SER A 45 -4.35 0.40 1.77
CA SER A 45 -5.15 0.07 0.57
C SER A 45 -6.64 -0.19 0.84
N ASN A 46 -7.02 -0.39 2.10
CA ASN A 46 -8.40 -0.62 2.54
C ASN A 46 -9.05 0.65 3.14
N SER A 47 -8.33 1.77 3.18
CA SER A 47 -8.85 3.05 3.68
C SER A 47 -9.94 3.60 2.77
N SER A 48 -10.92 4.31 3.34
CA SER A 48 -11.96 4.99 2.57
C SER A 48 -11.37 6.09 1.67
N ALA A 49 -12.08 6.42 0.59
CA ALA A 49 -11.66 7.49 -0.32
C ALA A 49 -11.49 8.84 0.40
N GLU A 50 -12.41 9.17 1.30
CA GLU A 50 -12.36 10.37 2.15
C GLU A 50 -11.07 10.40 2.99
N ARG A 51 -10.76 9.30 3.67
CA ARG A 51 -9.54 9.18 4.49
C ARG A 51 -8.27 9.31 3.67
N ILE A 52 -8.27 8.79 2.44
CA ILE A 52 -7.14 8.88 1.52
C ILE A 52 -6.92 10.33 1.07
N GLU A 53 -7.97 11.06 0.70
CA GLU A 53 -7.85 12.46 0.31
C GLU A 53 -7.44 13.37 1.46
N ASP A 54 -7.96 13.13 2.67
CA ASP A 54 -7.52 13.83 3.89
C ASP A 54 -6.02 13.62 4.13
N PHE A 55 -5.54 12.39 3.97
CA PHE A 55 -4.13 12.06 4.12
C PHE A 55 -3.25 12.75 3.06
N PHE A 56 -3.69 12.76 1.80
CA PHE A 56 -2.97 13.43 0.73
C PHE A 56 -2.87 14.94 0.95
N THR A 57 -3.97 15.55 1.41
CA THR A 57 -4.03 16.98 1.73
C THR A 57 -3.09 17.30 2.89
N LYS A 58 -3.14 16.52 3.98
CA LYS A 58 -2.28 16.69 5.16
C LYS A 58 -0.78 16.59 4.85
N ASN A 59 -0.41 15.78 3.85
CA ASN A 59 0.97 15.52 3.46
C ASN A 59 1.40 16.25 2.17
N ASN A 60 0.58 17.16 1.65
CA ASN A 60 0.87 17.94 0.44
C ASN A 60 1.29 17.08 -0.77
N PHE A 61 0.58 15.97 -1.02
CA PHE A 61 0.89 15.11 -2.16
C PHE A 61 0.63 15.82 -3.48
N SER A 62 1.62 15.82 -4.37
CA SER A 62 1.45 16.26 -5.75
C SER A 62 0.49 15.35 -6.52
N ALA A 63 -0.08 15.85 -7.62
CA ALA A 63 -0.96 15.07 -8.49
C ALA A 63 -0.31 13.75 -8.94
N SER A 64 0.98 13.77 -9.25
CA SER A 64 1.73 12.57 -9.65
C SER A 64 1.86 11.54 -8.53
N GLN A 65 2.04 11.99 -7.28
CA GLN A 65 2.11 11.10 -6.11
C GLN A 65 0.74 10.51 -5.79
N LYS A 66 -0.32 11.34 -5.80
CA LYS A 66 -1.70 10.86 -5.64
C LYS A 66 -2.02 9.77 -6.66
N MET A 67 -1.68 9.99 -7.94
CA MET A 67 -1.88 9.03 -9.02
C MET A 67 -1.12 7.72 -8.76
N ARG A 68 0.16 7.77 -8.38
CA ARG A 68 0.96 6.56 -8.09
C ARG A 68 0.41 5.79 -6.89
N THR A 69 -0.01 6.48 -5.83
CA THR A 69 -0.63 5.82 -4.67
C THR A 69 -1.97 5.19 -5.02
N ALA A 70 -2.80 5.87 -5.83
CA ALA A 70 -4.05 5.31 -6.32
C ALA A 70 -3.83 4.06 -7.19
N CYS A 71 -2.83 4.10 -8.08
CA CYS A 71 -2.38 2.93 -8.85
C CYS A 71 -2.00 1.76 -7.94
N LEU A 72 -1.12 2.01 -6.97
CA LEU A 72 -0.68 0.98 -6.02
C LEU A 72 -1.88 0.34 -5.29
N PHE A 73 -2.84 1.14 -4.83
CA PHE A 73 -4.04 0.63 -4.13
C PHE A 73 -5.06 -0.05 -5.06
N ALA A 74 -5.02 0.21 -6.36
CA ALA A 74 -5.80 -0.57 -7.32
C ALA A 74 -5.20 -1.97 -7.47
N GLU A 75 -3.89 -2.06 -7.59
CA GLU A 75 -3.18 -3.33 -7.79
C GLU A 75 -3.19 -4.23 -6.57
N THR A 76 -3.20 -3.66 -5.35
CA THR A 76 -3.38 -4.43 -4.12
C THR A 76 -4.63 -5.30 -4.15
N LYS A 77 -5.70 -4.81 -4.79
CA LYS A 77 -6.97 -5.54 -4.95
C LYS A 77 -6.84 -6.68 -5.95
N SER A 78 -6.11 -6.49 -7.04
CA SER A 78 -5.89 -7.51 -8.06
C SER A 78 -4.91 -8.60 -7.61
N ASN A 79 -3.96 -8.26 -6.74
CA ASN A 79 -2.85 -9.13 -6.35
C ASN A 79 -2.96 -9.64 -4.90
N ASN A 80 -4.11 -9.44 -4.23
CA ASN A 80 -4.40 -9.93 -2.87
C ASN A 80 -3.32 -9.61 -1.83
N PHE A 81 -2.75 -8.40 -1.89
CA PHE A 81 -1.80 -7.91 -0.89
C PHE A 81 -2.33 -6.62 -0.25
N THR A 82 -1.80 -6.25 0.92
CA THR A 82 -2.12 -4.97 1.56
C THR A 82 -0.93 -4.03 1.42
N ALA A 83 -1.19 -2.76 1.07
CA ALA A 83 -0.16 -1.72 1.11
C ALA A 83 -0.45 -0.78 2.28
N ASN A 84 0.52 -0.59 3.16
CA ASN A 84 0.50 0.34 4.27
C ASN A 84 1.47 1.49 3.97
N ILE A 85 1.00 2.72 4.10
CA ILE A 85 1.80 3.94 4.01
C ILE A 85 1.69 4.64 5.35
N LYS A 86 2.78 4.68 6.11
CA LYS A 86 2.78 5.28 7.45
C LYS A 86 4.07 6.03 7.71
N GLN A 87 4.01 7.01 8.60
CA GLN A 87 5.22 7.63 9.12
C GLN A 87 6.16 6.56 9.70
N ALA A 88 7.46 6.66 9.40
CA ALA A 88 8.45 5.83 10.07
C ALA A 88 8.40 6.08 11.58
N THR A 89 8.11 5.04 12.38
CA THR A 89 8.33 5.10 13.82
C THR A 89 9.80 4.80 14.10
N LEU A 90 10.40 5.60 14.98
CA LEU A 90 11.81 5.49 15.39
C LEU A 90 12.09 4.24 16.25
N ASP A 91 11.09 3.40 16.52
CA ASP A 91 11.20 2.18 17.35
C ASP A 91 11.97 1.03 16.68
N ARG A 92 12.77 1.32 15.64
CA ARG A 92 13.59 0.34 14.90
C ARG A 92 15.10 0.58 15.03
N LEU A 93 15.54 1.20 16.12
CA LEU A 93 16.96 1.29 16.50
C LEU A 93 17.22 0.50 17.78
#